data_AF-A0A7S1VVY7-F1
#
_entry.id   AF-A0A7S1VVY7-F1
#
_cell.length_a   1.000
_cell.length_b   1.000
_cell.length_c   1.000
_cell.angle_alpha   90.00
_cell.angle_beta   90.00
_cell.angle_gamma   90.00
#
_symmetry.space_group_name_H-M   'P 1'
#
loop_
_entity.id
_entity.type
_entity.pdbx_description
1 polymer ?
#
loop_
_entity_poly.entity_id
_entity_poly.type
_entity_poly.pdbx_seq_one_letter_code
_entity_poly.pdbx_strand_id
1 'polypeptide(L)'
;DEFSDLSAAFRFLLKGWLLRVMVVVALHQLIEQSRWDSVLEVLASDPTCSEQARQTHRQDLPLHMACERHAPPEVVVQLLRIFPEACQHKGRGDNLPLHVAAHRNHHIEVLEAIIRAYPEALDQTNEASFTPRHIGHSDIHAFQSLRRPTCCWHQLRGDEQREENQEKRLQSLFSGVEGALQRVEKADVRFDRMMERLEEAGRRLEELQKVDGVEEAMEKTILETKSNVARHMQQMENHLATIEDDIDSSTTKEMMAKAAGRAHQEEILRLQRSTVDNGKRLKREVAEIKSQLQELAMDLPDTEAIAAQPE
;
A
#
# COMPACT_ATOMS: atom_id res chain seq x y z
N ASP A 1 13.04 -45.65 39.27
CA ASP A 1 12.12 -44.69 38.61
C ASP A 1 12.66 -43.27 38.50
N GLU A 2 13.58 -42.79 39.35
CA GLU A 2 14.12 -41.42 39.22
C GLU A 2 15.20 -41.24 38.12
N PHE A 3 15.87 -42.32 37.67
CA PHE A 3 16.89 -42.25 36.62
C PHE A 3 16.33 -42.22 35.19
N SER A 4 15.07 -42.64 34.98
CA SER A 4 14.41 -42.60 33.67
C SER A 4 13.94 -41.20 33.29
N ASP A 5 13.52 -40.39 34.27
CA ASP A 5 13.04 -39.01 34.04
C ASP A 5 14.17 -38.04 33.68
N LEU A 6 15.37 -38.22 34.25
CA LEU A 6 16.54 -37.43 33.84
C LEU A 6 16.91 -37.67 32.38
N SER A 7 16.74 -38.90 31.85
CA SER A 7 17.02 -39.19 30.45
C SER A 7 15.98 -38.57 29.51
N ALA A 8 14.72 -38.50 29.93
CA ALA A 8 13.66 -37.87 29.15
C ALA A 8 13.82 -36.34 29.11
N ALA A 9 14.11 -35.70 30.26
CA ALA A 9 14.38 -34.27 30.35
C ALA A 9 15.65 -33.87 29.59
N PHE A 10 16.72 -34.67 29.69
CA PHE A 10 17.95 -34.44 28.95
C PHE A 10 17.75 -34.65 27.44
N ARG A 11 16.95 -35.64 27.01
CA ARG A 11 16.57 -35.82 25.61
C ARG A 11 15.63 -34.73 25.09
N PHE A 12 14.77 -34.15 25.94
CA PHE A 12 13.90 -33.03 25.57
C PHE A 12 14.69 -31.74 25.44
N LEU A 13 15.64 -31.50 26.36
CA LEU A 13 16.61 -30.41 26.27
C LEU A 13 17.56 -30.60 25.10
N LEU A 14 18.08 -31.81 24.84
CA LEU A 14 18.85 -32.10 23.64
C LEU A 14 18.01 -32.04 22.38
N LYS A 15 16.72 -32.42 22.37
CA LYS A 15 15.85 -32.22 21.21
C LYS A 15 15.50 -30.76 21.00
N GLY A 16 15.33 -29.96 22.05
CA GLY A 16 15.12 -28.51 21.95
C GLY A 16 16.40 -27.77 21.57
N TRP A 17 17.55 -28.24 22.04
CA TRP A 17 18.88 -27.74 21.69
C TRP A 17 19.28 -28.20 20.28
N LEU A 18 19.00 -29.45 19.91
CA LEU A 18 19.18 -29.98 18.55
C LEU A 18 18.13 -29.45 17.58
N LEU A 19 16.90 -29.09 17.97
CA LEU A 19 15.99 -28.32 17.10
C LEU A 19 16.49 -26.88 16.94
N ARG A 20 17.07 -26.29 17.99
CA ARG A 20 17.75 -25.00 17.92
C ARG A 20 19.04 -25.04 17.09
N VAL A 21 19.70 -26.21 17.00
CA VAL A 21 21.01 -26.40 16.34
C VAL A 21 20.91 -27.12 14.98
N MET A 22 19.82 -27.83 14.69
CA MET A 22 19.58 -28.59 13.46
C MET A 22 18.27 -28.14 12.81
N VAL A 23 18.38 -27.03 12.09
CA VAL A 23 17.86 -26.69 10.74
C VAL A 23 17.68 -25.16 10.73
N VAL A 24 18.69 -24.42 11.20
CA VAL A 24 18.90 -23.07 10.71
C VAL A 24 19.59 -23.27 9.38
N VAL A 25 18.83 -23.28 8.29
CA VAL A 25 19.46 -23.06 6.99
C VAL A 25 20.06 -21.66 7.12
N ALA A 26 21.39 -21.58 7.26
CA ALA A 26 22.05 -20.31 7.47
C ALA A 26 21.62 -19.38 6.32
N LEU A 27 20.97 -18.26 6.65
CA LEU A 27 20.50 -17.26 5.68
C LEU A 27 21.60 -16.94 4.65
N HIS A 28 22.84 -16.86 5.12
CA HIS A 28 24.05 -16.71 4.30
C HIS A 28 24.24 -17.79 3.22
N GLN A 29 23.95 -19.06 3.52
CA GLN A 29 24.04 -20.17 2.57
C GLN A 29 22.98 -20.08 1.48
N LEU A 30 21.74 -19.66 1.83
CA LEU A 30 20.68 -19.44 0.84
C LEU A 30 21.01 -18.27 -0.10
N ILE A 31 21.56 -17.19 0.45
CA ILE A 31 22.03 -16.03 -0.32
C ILE A 31 23.24 -16.40 -1.18
N GLU A 32 24.18 -17.20 -0.66
CA GLU A 32 25.34 -17.66 -1.42
C GLU A 32 24.92 -18.53 -2.61
N GLN A 33 23.86 -19.31 -2.47
CA GLN A 33 23.24 -20.11 -3.54
C GLN A 33 22.24 -19.33 -4.40
N SER A 34 22.02 -18.02 -4.15
CA SER A 34 21.05 -17.18 -4.85
C SER A 34 19.61 -17.73 -4.84
N ARG A 35 19.21 -18.44 -3.78
CA ARG A 35 17.87 -19.04 -3.63
C ARG A 35 16.87 -18.04 -3.03
N TRP A 36 16.53 -17.00 -3.78
CA TRP A 36 15.77 -15.85 -3.29
C TRP A 36 14.37 -16.17 -2.75
N ASP A 37 13.64 -17.09 -3.38
CA ASP A 37 12.31 -17.49 -2.90
C ASP A 37 12.38 -18.13 -1.51
N SER A 38 13.36 -19.02 -1.31
CA SER A 38 13.63 -19.63 0.00
C SER A 38 14.13 -18.59 1.02
N VAL A 39 14.88 -17.57 0.58
CA VAL A 39 15.27 -16.46 1.46
C VAL A 39 14.02 -15.70 1.93
N LEU A 40 13.11 -15.33 1.02
CA LEU A 40 11.87 -14.63 1.38
C LEU A 40 10.99 -15.47 2.32
N GLU A 41 10.89 -16.77 2.07
CA GLU A 41 10.15 -17.69 2.94
C GLU A 41 10.74 -17.72 4.36
N VAL A 42 12.07 -17.82 4.50
CA VAL A 42 12.74 -17.78 5.81
C VAL A 42 12.55 -16.40 6.47
N LEU A 43 12.70 -15.31 5.74
CA LEU A 43 12.52 -13.96 6.29
C LEU A 43 11.07 -13.69 6.76
N ALA A 44 10.07 -14.32 6.13
CA ALA A 44 8.66 -14.17 6.49
C ALA A 44 8.20 -15.11 7.62
N SER A 45 8.78 -16.30 7.73
CA SER A 45 8.29 -17.37 8.61
C SER A 45 9.14 -17.61 9.86
N ASP A 46 10.44 -17.28 9.83
CA ASP A 46 11.38 -17.63 10.88
C ASP A 46 11.49 -16.53 11.95
N PRO A 47 11.12 -16.79 13.22
CA PRO A 47 11.32 -15.83 14.31
C PRO A 47 12.79 -15.50 14.59
N THR A 48 13.73 -16.33 14.11
CA THR A 48 15.19 -16.09 14.24
C THR A 48 15.77 -15.26 13.09
N CYS A 49 14.96 -14.83 12.13
CA CYS A 49 15.41 -14.06 10.97
C CYS A 49 16.17 -12.78 11.37
N SER A 50 15.74 -12.11 12.45
CA SER A 50 16.41 -10.92 13.00
C SER A 50 17.83 -11.21 13.50
N GLU A 51 18.06 -12.37 14.12
CA GLU A 51 19.40 -12.77 14.58
C GLU A 51 20.27 -13.18 13.38
N GLN A 52 19.70 -13.93 12.44
CA GLN A 52 20.39 -14.34 11.22
C GLN A 52 20.79 -13.15 10.34
N ALA A 53 19.95 -12.11 10.27
CA ALA A 53 20.23 -10.86 9.55
C ALA A 53 21.42 -10.08 10.14
N ARG A 54 21.74 -10.29 11.42
CA ARG A 54 22.84 -9.62 12.15
C ARG A 54 24.12 -10.42 12.19
N GLN A 55 24.05 -11.72 11.94
CA GLN A 55 25.24 -12.56 11.88
C GLN A 55 26.08 -12.15 10.68
N THR A 56 27.39 -12.05 10.84
CA THR A 56 28.31 -11.77 9.73
C THR A 56 28.91 -13.07 9.22
N HIS A 57 29.07 -13.18 7.91
CA HIS A 57 29.80 -14.26 7.26
C HIS A 57 30.94 -13.65 6.44
N ARG A 58 32.19 -14.00 6.77
CA ARG A 58 33.40 -13.40 6.17
C ARG A 58 33.45 -11.86 6.31
N GLN A 59 33.03 -11.34 7.47
CA GLN A 59 32.89 -9.90 7.80
C GLN A 59 31.72 -9.19 7.11
N ASP A 60 31.01 -9.85 6.20
CA ASP A 60 29.88 -9.29 5.46
C ASP A 60 28.55 -9.68 6.12
N LEU A 61 27.63 -8.73 6.24
CA LEU A 61 26.23 -9.03 6.61
C LEU A 61 25.47 -9.67 5.43
N PRO A 62 24.33 -10.34 5.67
CA PRO A 62 23.43 -10.83 4.62
C PRO A 62 23.10 -9.78 3.56
N LEU A 63 22.96 -8.50 3.98
CA LEU A 63 22.71 -7.38 3.06
C LEU A 63 23.89 -7.14 2.09
N HIS A 64 25.14 -7.27 2.53
CA HIS A 64 26.32 -7.17 1.66
C HIS A 64 26.34 -8.31 0.65
N MET A 65 26.12 -9.53 1.11
CA MET A 65 26.07 -10.71 0.25
C MET A 65 24.92 -10.64 -0.76
N ALA A 66 23.75 -10.14 -0.34
CA ALA A 66 22.61 -9.90 -1.22
C ALA A 66 22.97 -8.90 -2.33
N CYS A 67 23.62 -7.78 -1.98
CA CYS A 67 24.11 -6.80 -2.95
C CYS A 67 25.17 -7.40 -3.89
N GLU A 68 26.07 -8.24 -3.35
CA GLU A 68 27.11 -8.90 -4.15
C GLU A 68 26.53 -9.90 -5.15
N ARG A 69 25.48 -10.62 -4.76
CA ARG A 69 24.84 -11.68 -5.54
C ARG A 69 23.68 -11.19 -6.42
N HIS A 70 23.51 -9.88 -6.55
CA HIS A 70 22.42 -9.27 -7.31
C HIS A 70 21.03 -9.73 -6.84
N ALA A 71 20.75 -9.65 -5.54
CA ALA A 71 19.45 -10.01 -4.99
C ALA A 71 18.31 -9.17 -5.58
N PRO A 72 17.10 -9.74 -5.72
CA PRO A 72 15.92 -8.97 -6.07
C PRO A 72 15.68 -7.81 -5.09
N PRO A 73 15.15 -6.67 -5.56
CA PRO A 73 14.83 -5.52 -4.70
C PRO A 73 13.98 -5.89 -3.48
N GLU A 74 13.05 -6.83 -3.65
CA GLU A 74 12.17 -7.33 -2.60
C GLU A 74 12.97 -7.95 -1.44
N VAL A 75 14.00 -8.75 -1.74
CA VAL A 75 14.86 -9.38 -0.72
C VAL A 75 15.62 -8.33 0.07
N VAL A 76 16.20 -7.35 -0.63
CA VAL A 76 16.96 -6.26 0.00
C VAL A 76 16.04 -5.44 0.91
N VAL A 77 14.86 -5.07 0.43
CA VAL A 77 13.87 -4.31 1.21
C VAL A 77 13.44 -5.08 2.45
N GLN A 78 13.23 -6.41 2.37
CA GLN A 78 12.90 -7.22 3.54
C GLN A 78 14.05 -7.32 4.53
N LEU A 79 15.28 -7.50 4.07
CA LEU A 79 16.47 -7.47 4.94
C LEU A 79 16.61 -6.12 5.67
N LEU A 80 16.36 -5.02 4.97
CA LEU A 80 16.36 -3.67 5.54
C LEU A 80 15.23 -3.43 6.53
N ARG A 81 14.06 -4.05 6.33
CA ARG A 81 12.94 -3.97 7.29
C ARG A 81 13.26 -4.70 8.59
N ILE A 82 13.91 -5.86 8.49
CA ILE A 82 14.25 -6.69 9.66
C ILE A 82 15.42 -6.07 10.44
N PHE A 83 16.44 -5.57 9.73
CA PHE A 83 17.61 -4.96 10.36
C PHE A 83 18.04 -3.69 9.60
N PRO A 84 17.40 -2.53 9.88
CA PRO A 84 17.69 -1.27 9.19
C PRO A 84 19.13 -0.78 9.35
N GLU A 85 19.74 -1.04 10.51
CA GLU A 85 21.12 -0.64 10.81
C GLU A 85 22.16 -1.42 9.99
N ALA A 86 21.76 -2.47 9.27
CA ALA A 86 22.63 -3.21 8.35
C ALA A 86 23.31 -2.30 7.31
N CYS A 87 22.64 -1.22 6.89
CA CYS A 87 23.21 -0.23 5.96
C CYS A 87 24.44 0.51 6.50
N GLN A 88 24.59 0.59 7.82
CA GLN A 88 25.67 1.32 8.49
C GLN A 88 26.86 0.42 8.79
N HIS A 89 26.67 -0.89 8.70
CA HIS A 89 27.71 -1.85 9.01
C HIS A 89 28.73 -1.88 7.87
N LYS A 90 30.00 -1.75 8.21
CA LYS A 90 31.10 -1.90 7.26
C LYS A 90 31.47 -3.38 7.14
N GLY A 91 31.40 -3.91 5.93
CA GLY A 91 31.80 -5.27 5.61
C GLY A 91 33.28 -5.37 5.28
N ARG A 92 33.62 -6.29 4.39
CA ARG A 92 35.00 -6.51 3.93
C ARG A 92 35.58 -5.25 3.26
N GLY A 93 36.77 -4.84 3.68
CA GLY A 93 37.47 -3.67 3.13
C GLY A 93 36.80 -2.34 3.50
N ASP A 94 36.15 -2.30 4.66
CA ASP A 94 35.37 -1.16 5.16
C ASP A 94 34.24 -0.73 4.22
N ASN A 95 33.80 -1.61 3.32
CA ASN A 95 32.75 -1.34 2.35
C ASN A 95 31.38 -1.43 3.03
N LEU A 96 30.60 -0.35 2.99
CA LEU A 96 29.16 -0.42 3.25
C LEU A 96 28.44 -1.24 2.16
N PRO A 97 27.21 -1.74 2.42
CA PRO A 97 26.42 -2.42 1.39
C PRO A 97 26.23 -1.58 0.12
N LEU A 98 26.13 -0.26 0.27
CA LEU A 98 26.03 0.67 -0.87
C LEU A 98 27.29 0.67 -1.75
N HIS A 99 28.49 0.52 -1.18
CA HIS A 99 29.73 0.39 -1.95
C HIS A 99 29.69 -0.89 -2.79
N VAL A 100 29.26 -2.01 -2.18
CA VAL A 100 29.15 -3.31 -2.85
C VAL A 100 28.12 -3.25 -3.99
N ALA A 101 26.93 -2.70 -3.72
CA ALA A 101 25.87 -2.55 -4.72
C ALA A 101 26.29 -1.66 -5.90
N ALA A 102 26.95 -0.53 -5.61
CA ALA A 102 27.47 0.36 -6.65
C ALA A 102 28.56 -0.32 -7.48
N HIS A 103 29.51 -1.00 -6.82
CA HIS A 103 30.63 -1.68 -7.49
C HIS A 103 30.16 -2.83 -8.39
N ARG A 104 29.10 -3.53 -7.99
CA ARG A 104 28.53 -4.64 -8.76
C ARG A 104 27.55 -4.19 -9.84
N ASN A 105 27.31 -2.89 -10.04
CA ASN A 105 26.29 -2.36 -10.96
C ASN A 105 24.89 -2.92 -10.69
N HIS A 106 24.46 -2.87 -9.43
CA HIS A 106 23.17 -3.40 -9.03
C HIS A 106 21.99 -2.51 -9.50
N HIS A 107 20.75 -3.01 -9.38
CA HIS A 107 19.58 -2.27 -9.86
C HIS A 107 19.38 -0.97 -9.09
N ILE A 108 18.98 0.10 -9.78
CA ILE A 108 18.73 1.41 -9.16
C ILE A 108 17.81 1.30 -7.95
N GLU A 109 16.77 0.48 -8.01
CA GLU A 109 15.82 0.29 -6.93
C GLU A 109 16.49 -0.19 -5.63
N VAL A 110 17.48 -1.06 -5.73
CA VAL A 110 18.28 -1.54 -4.59
C VAL A 110 19.15 -0.42 -4.04
N LEU A 111 19.85 0.32 -4.91
CA LEU A 111 20.68 1.44 -4.48
C LEU A 111 19.84 2.49 -3.76
N GLU A 112 18.70 2.87 -4.33
CA GLU A 112 17.82 3.85 -3.70
C GLU A 112 17.19 3.34 -2.40
N ALA A 113 16.86 2.05 -2.29
CA ALA A 113 16.38 1.48 -1.04
C ALA A 113 17.43 1.62 0.09
N ILE A 114 18.70 1.32 -0.22
CA ILE A 114 19.81 1.45 0.71
C ILE A 114 20.07 2.93 1.06
N ILE A 115 20.06 3.83 0.06
CA ILE A 115 20.26 5.27 0.28
C ILE A 115 19.10 5.88 1.09
N ARG A 116 17.85 5.48 0.83
CA ARG A 116 16.70 5.94 1.64
C ARG A 116 16.82 5.47 3.09
N ALA A 117 17.31 4.25 3.32
CA ALA A 117 17.53 3.74 4.67
C ALA A 117 18.64 4.51 5.41
N TYR A 118 19.76 4.80 4.73
CA TYR A 118 20.90 5.51 5.32
C TYR A 118 21.57 6.47 4.31
N PRO A 119 21.07 7.72 4.17
CA PRO A 119 21.58 8.67 3.18
C PRO A 119 23.06 9.04 3.35
N GLU A 120 23.54 9.08 4.60
CA GLU A 120 24.91 9.42 4.96
C GLU A 120 25.92 8.39 4.45
N ALA A 121 25.47 7.18 4.07
CA ALA A 121 26.31 6.18 3.41
C ALA A 121 27.03 6.74 2.16
N LEU A 122 26.42 7.72 1.48
CA LEU A 122 26.98 8.34 0.28
C LEU A 122 28.28 9.11 0.55
N ASP A 123 28.47 9.58 1.78
CA ASP A 123 29.61 10.42 2.15
C ASP A 123 30.65 9.65 2.99
N GLN A 124 30.37 8.38 3.32
CA GLN A 124 31.32 7.51 4.02
C GLN A 124 32.34 6.89 3.05
N THR A 125 33.59 6.81 3.49
CA THR A 125 34.67 6.17 2.74
C THR A 125 34.91 4.73 3.20
N ASN A 126 35.24 3.87 2.23
CA ASN A 126 35.80 2.54 2.49
C ASN A 126 37.32 2.59 2.79
N GLU A 127 37.97 1.44 2.96
CA GLU A 127 39.41 1.33 3.26
C GLU A 127 40.29 2.03 2.20
N ALA A 128 39.85 2.00 0.95
CA ALA A 128 40.54 2.64 -0.18
C ALA A 128 40.25 4.15 -0.29
N SER A 129 39.63 4.76 0.73
CA SER A 129 39.25 6.19 0.75
C SER A 129 38.26 6.60 -0.35
N PHE A 130 37.55 5.64 -0.94
CA PHE A 130 36.49 5.91 -1.91
C PHE A 130 35.14 5.93 -1.21
N THR A 131 34.32 6.93 -1.54
CA THR A 131 32.89 6.92 -1.22
C THR A 131 32.09 6.23 -2.34
N PRO A 132 30.83 5.82 -2.11
CA PRO A 132 30.01 5.21 -3.15
C PRO A 132 29.83 6.12 -4.38
N ARG A 133 29.92 7.44 -4.20
CA ARG A 133 29.85 8.44 -5.28
C ARG A 133 31.02 8.35 -6.28
N HIS A 134 32.16 7.86 -5.83
CA HIS A 134 33.36 7.69 -6.66
C HIS A 134 33.29 6.43 -7.53
N ILE A 135 32.46 5.46 -7.12
CA ILE A 135 32.27 4.22 -7.86
C ILE A 135 31.40 4.52 -9.08
N GLY A 136 31.93 4.25 -10.27
CA GLY A 136 31.17 4.37 -11.52
C GLY A 136 30.07 3.32 -11.59
N HIS A 137 28.93 3.68 -12.20
CA HIS A 137 27.80 2.78 -12.40
C HIS A 137 27.43 2.74 -13.89
N SER A 138 27.09 1.56 -14.40
CA SER A 138 26.75 1.37 -15.82
C SER A 138 25.44 2.08 -16.21
N ASP A 139 24.45 2.05 -15.32
CA ASP A 139 23.19 2.78 -15.48
C ASP A 139 23.34 4.26 -15.10
N ILE A 140 22.91 5.14 -16.02
CA ILE A 140 22.90 6.59 -15.87
C ILE A 140 22.01 7.01 -14.70
N HIS A 141 20.87 6.36 -14.50
CA HIS A 141 19.93 6.73 -13.44
C HIS A 141 20.49 6.40 -12.05
N ALA A 142 21.05 5.20 -11.88
CA ALA A 142 21.75 4.81 -10.66
C ALA A 142 22.96 5.73 -10.37
N PHE A 143 23.71 6.12 -11.41
CA PHE A 143 24.80 7.07 -11.28
C PHE A 143 24.32 8.47 -10.80
N GLN A 144 23.20 8.95 -11.34
CA GLN A 144 22.56 10.20 -10.88
C GLN A 144 22.11 10.10 -9.42
N SER A 145 21.47 9.00 -9.02
CA SER A 145 21.02 8.76 -7.64
C SER A 145 22.19 8.73 -6.65
N LEU A 146 23.31 8.10 -7.01
CA LEU A 146 24.54 8.11 -6.20
C LEU A 146 25.17 9.50 -6.09
N ARG A 147 25.14 10.32 -7.14
CA ARG A 147 25.73 11.68 -7.12
C ARG A 147 24.86 12.74 -6.47
N ARG A 148 23.59 12.44 -6.24
CA ARG A 148 22.65 13.37 -5.61
C ARG A 148 23.12 13.75 -4.19
N PRO A 149 23.13 15.04 -3.80
CA PRO A 149 23.53 15.45 -2.46
C PRO A 149 22.68 14.81 -1.37
N THR A 150 23.30 14.54 -0.22
CA THR A 150 22.68 13.86 0.92
C THR A 150 21.48 14.64 1.47
N CYS A 151 21.48 15.97 1.38
CA CYS A 151 20.35 16.82 1.79
C CYS A 151 19.07 16.57 0.96
N CYS A 152 19.20 16.22 -0.32
CA CYS A 152 18.04 15.95 -1.16
C CYS A 152 17.35 14.63 -0.78
N TRP A 153 18.11 13.65 -0.30
CA TRP A 153 17.56 12.39 0.21
C TRP A 153 16.84 12.59 1.55
N HIS A 154 17.37 13.46 2.42
CA HIS A 154 16.66 13.87 3.63
C HIS A 154 15.35 14.58 3.34
N GLN A 155 15.35 15.50 2.36
CA GLN A 155 14.13 16.18 1.95
C GLN A 155 13.10 15.21 1.38
N LEU A 156 13.50 14.30 0.50
CA LEU A 156 12.63 13.24 -0.03
C LEU A 156 11.99 12.41 1.07
N ARG A 157 12.78 11.93 2.04
CA ARG A 157 12.24 11.18 3.19
C ARG A 157 11.25 12.01 4.00
N GLY A 158 11.55 13.29 4.20
CA GLY A 158 10.66 14.22 4.90
C GLY A 158 9.32 14.42 4.17
N ASP A 159 9.37 14.55 2.85
CA ASP A 159 8.19 14.72 2.01
C ASP A 159 7.37 13.42 1.92
N GLU A 160 8.00 12.26 1.71
CA GLU A 160 7.37 10.93 1.76
C GLU A 160 6.67 10.69 3.12
N GLN A 161 7.31 11.05 4.23
CA GLN A 161 6.71 10.90 5.57
C GLN A 161 5.52 11.84 5.79
N ARG A 162 5.56 13.05 5.21
CA ARG A 162 4.43 14.00 5.25
C ARG A 162 3.26 13.46 4.45
N GLU A 163 3.51 12.92 3.26
CA GLU A 163 2.50 12.30 2.41
C GLU A 163 1.84 11.10 3.12
N GLU A 164 2.64 10.20 3.69
CA GLU A 164 2.12 9.04 4.46
C GLU A 164 1.24 9.49 5.66
N ASN A 165 1.68 10.54 6.37
CA ASN A 165 0.90 11.10 7.48
C ASN A 165 -0.39 11.78 7.02
N GLN A 166 -0.37 12.44 5.86
CA GLN A 166 -1.57 12.99 5.25
C GLN A 166 -2.54 11.87 4.83
N GLU A 167 -2.03 10.78 4.24
CA GLU A 167 -2.84 9.64 3.85
C GLU A 167 -3.50 8.95 5.05
N LYS A 168 -2.74 8.70 6.13
CA LYS A 168 -3.31 8.15 7.38
C LYS A 168 -4.40 9.04 7.97
N ARG A 169 -4.21 10.37 7.93
CA ARG A 169 -5.25 11.32 8.33
C ARG A 169 -6.48 11.21 7.45
N LEU A 170 -6.31 11.04 6.14
CA LEU A 170 -7.43 10.88 5.23
C LEU A 170 -8.18 9.58 5.47
N GLN A 171 -7.48 8.47 5.66
CA GLN A 171 -8.09 7.19 5.98
C GLN A 171 -8.91 7.26 7.27
N SER A 172 -8.36 7.89 8.31
CA SER A 172 -9.08 8.13 9.57
C SER A 172 -10.36 8.95 9.34
N LEU A 173 -10.28 10.02 8.55
CA LEU A 173 -11.44 10.85 8.22
C LEU A 173 -12.50 10.07 7.41
N PHE A 174 -12.09 9.30 6.40
CA PHE A 174 -13.01 8.48 5.61
C PHE A 174 -13.74 7.45 6.49
N SER A 175 -13.03 6.78 7.42
CA SER A 175 -13.67 5.88 8.37
C SER A 175 -14.68 6.58 9.29
N GLY A 176 -14.41 7.84 9.67
CA GLY A 176 -15.33 8.65 10.45
C GLY A 176 -16.60 9.02 9.68
N VAL A 177 -16.46 9.40 8.40
CA VAL A 177 -17.58 9.71 7.51
C VAL A 177 -18.43 8.47 7.24
N GLU A 178 -17.81 7.33 6.95
CA GLU A 178 -18.51 6.06 6.76
C GLU A 178 -19.31 5.67 8.02
N GLY A 179 -18.71 5.82 9.20
CA GLY A 179 -19.40 5.62 10.46
C GLY A 179 -20.57 6.59 10.68
N ALA A 180 -20.50 7.82 10.17
CA ALA A 180 -21.60 8.79 10.21
C ALA A 180 -22.73 8.42 9.25
N LEU A 181 -22.41 8.02 8.02
CA LEU A 181 -23.39 7.54 7.04
C LEU A 181 -24.18 6.34 7.56
N GLN A 182 -23.50 5.37 8.19
CA GLN A 182 -24.18 4.23 8.83
C GLN A 182 -25.12 4.66 9.97
N ARG A 183 -24.83 5.74 10.69
CA ARG A 183 -25.74 6.26 11.73
C ARG A 183 -26.97 6.92 11.12
N VAL A 184 -26.81 7.64 10.01
CA VAL A 184 -27.91 8.26 9.27
C VAL A 184 -28.81 7.18 8.67
N GLU A 185 -28.24 6.17 8.01
CA GLU A 185 -29.00 5.04 7.45
C GLU A 185 -29.80 4.29 8.53
N LYS A 186 -29.22 4.05 9.71
CA LYS A 186 -29.93 3.46 10.86
C LYS A 186 -30.99 4.39 11.46
N ALA A 187 -30.84 5.71 11.32
CA ALA A 187 -31.88 6.66 11.73
C ALA A 187 -33.05 6.60 10.74
N ASP A 188 -32.77 6.56 9.45
CA ASP A 188 -33.76 6.46 8.36
C ASP A 188 -34.67 5.23 8.52
N VAL A 189 -34.07 4.05 8.72
CA VAL A 189 -34.83 2.80 8.99
C VAL A 189 -35.69 2.89 10.26
N ARG A 190 -35.24 3.64 11.27
CA ARG A 190 -36.04 3.88 12.50
C ARG A 190 -37.20 4.83 12.23
N PHE A 191 -37.00 5.83 11.38
CA PHE A 191 -38.05 6.76 10.95
C PHE A 191 -39.11 6.05 10.13
N ASP A 192 -38.74 5.22 9.16
CA ASP A 192 -39.69 4.43 8.36
C ASP A 192 -40.59 3.56 9.24
N ARG A 193 -39.98 2.83 10.19
CA ARG A 193 -40.73 2.00 11.14
C ARG A 193 -41.65 2.82 12.05
N MET A 194 -41.25 4.04 12.41
CA MET A 194 -42.09 4.93 13.21
C MET A 194 -43.28 5.43 12.39
N MET A 195 -43.06 5.78 11.11
CA MET A 195 -44.12 6.20 10.20
C MET A 195 -45.14 5.09 9.94
N GLU A 196 -44.70 3.84 9.71
CA GLU A 196 -45.61 2.70 9.58
C GLU A 196 -46.51 2.51 10.81
N ARG A 197 -45.96 2.69 12.03
CA ARG A 197 -46.73 2.59 13.27
C ARG A 197 -47.74 3.72 13.42
N LEU A 198 -47.40 4.92 12.97
CA LEU A 198 -48.32 6.07 12.96
C LEU A 198 -49.44 5.87 11.94
N GLU A 199 -49.14 5.38 10.75
CA GLU A 199 -50.15 5.03 9.75
C GLU A 199 -51.09 3.94 10.26
N GLU A 200 -50.57 2.89 10.91
CA GLU A 200 -51.41 1.84 11.45
C GLU A 200 -52.27 2.33 12.63
N ALA A 201 -51.73 3.19 13.49
CA ALA A 201 -52.53 3.87 14.51
C ALA A 201 -53.63 4.74 13.90
N GLY A 202 -53.33 5.45 12.80
CA GLY A 202 -54.31 6.22 12.03
C GLY A 202 -55.44 5.35 11.47
N ARG A 203 -55.10 4.23 10.82
CA ARG A 203 -56.07 3.25 10.30
C ARG A 203 -56.99 2.70 11.40
N ARG A 204 -56.42 2.33 12.56
CA ARG A 204 -57.19 1.85 13.71
C ARG A 204 -58.14 2.91 14.27
N LEU A 205 -57.73 4.18 14.27
CA LEU A 205 -58.60 5.28 14.68
C LEU A 205 -59.75 5.50 13.70
N GLU A 206 -59.50 5.43 12.39
CA GLU A 206 -60.57 5.50 11.37
C GLU A 206 -61.56 4.34 11.45
N GLU A 207 -61.10 3.13 11.79
CA GLU A 207 -61.96 1.97 12.01
C GLU A 207 -62.84 2.13 13.26
N LEU A 208 -62.28 2.68 14.34
CA LEU A 208 -63.03 2.95 15.58
C LEU A 208 -64.03 4.09 15.44
N GLN A 209 -63.76 5.06 14.55
CA GLN A 209 -64.69 6.16 14.24
C GLN A 209 -65.97 5.68 13.53
N LYS A 210 -66.00 4.44 13.03
CA LYS A 210 -67.19 3.79 12.43
C LYS A 210 -68.09 3.08 13.45
N VAL A 211 -67.68 2.97 14.71
CA VAL A 211 -68.46 2.30 15.77
C VAL A 211 -69.23 3.37 16.55
N ASP A 212 -70.55 3.43 16.34
CA ASP A 212 -71.44 4.35 17.04
C ASP A 212 -71.48 4.05 18.56
N GLY A 213 -71.19 5.06 19.40
CA GLY A 213 -71.65 5.08 20.80
C GLY A 213 -70.68 5.43 21.93
N VAL A 214 -69.43 5.86 21.69
CA VAL A 214 -68.52 6.32 22.77
C VAL A 214 -67.75 7.56 22.35
N GLU A 215 -68.40 8.72 22.34
CA GLU A 215 -67.82 9.96 21.77
C GLU A 215 -66.80 10.64 22.71
N GLU A 216 -67.08 10.76 24.01
CA GLU A 216 -66.32 11.69 24.88
C GLU A 216 -64.99 11.12 25.42
N ALA A 217 -64.95 9.85 25.82
CA ALA A 217 -63.72 9.20 26.27
C ALA A 217 -62.77 8.92 25.11
N MET A 218 -63.32 8.61 23.93
CA MET A 218 -62.56 8.34 22.71
C MET A 218 -61.93 9.60 22.14
N GLU A 219 -62.65 10.73 22.12
CA GLU A 219 -62.11 12.05 21.74
C GLU A 219 -60.90 12.45 22.61
N LYS A 220 -60.97 12.20 23.92
CA LYS A 220 -59.86 12.54 24.83
C LYS A 220 -58.60 11.73 24.52
N THR A 221 -58.74 10.42 24.27
CA THR A 221 -57.61 9.57 23.83
C THR A 221 -57.10 9.93 22.44
N ILE A 222 -57.96 10.37 21.51
CA ILE A 222 -57.57 10.85 20.18
C ILE A 222 -56.76 12.16 20.30
N LEU A 223 -57.18 13.06 21.18
CA LEU A 223 -56.50 14.33 21.41
C LEU A 223 -55.14 14.12 22.09
N GLU A 224 -55.07 13.19 23.06
CA GLU A 224 -53.82 12.81 23.72
C GLU A 224 -52.84 12.12 22.75
N THR A 225 -53.33 11.21 21.91
CA THR A 225 -52.49 10.57 20.88
C THR A 225 -52.01 11.57 19.84
N LYS A 226 -52.87 12.47 19.33
CA LYS A 226 -52.45 13.57 18.44
C LYS A 226 -51.38 14.47 19.08
N SER A 227 -51.56 14.84 20.35
CA SER A 227 -50.57 15.64 21.08
C SER A 227 -49.23 14.92 21.22
N ASN A 228 -49.26 13.61 21.49
CA ASN A 228 -48.07 12.79 21.60
C ASN A 228 -47.34 12.64 20.26
N VAL A 229 -48.08 12.50 19.16
CA VAL A 229 -47.51 12.44 17.81
C VAL A 229 -46.88 13.77 17.42
N ALA A 230 -47.59 14.89 17.65
CA ALA A 230 -47.05 16.23 17.39
C ALA A 230 -45.76 16.49 18.20
N ARG A 231 -45.70 16.05 19.46
CA ARG A 231 -44.50 16.19 20.30
C ARG A 231 -43.32 15.39 19.77
N HIS A 232 -43.54 14.16 19.33
CA HIS A 232 -42.47 13.36 18.72
C HIS A 232 -42.00 13.96 17.38
N MET A 233 -42.92 14.51 16.58
CA MET A 233 -42.59 15.18 15.32
C MET A 233 -41.72 16.43 15.56
N GLN A 234 -42.04 17.21 16.59
CA GLN A 234 -41.23 18.36 17.00
C GLN A 234 -39.83 17.95 17.51
N GLN A 235 -39.73 16.86 18.28
CA GLN A 235 -38.44 16.33 18.72
C GLN A 235 -37.57 15.87 17.54
N MET A 236 -38.21 15.33 16.51
CA MET A 236 -37.56 14.87 15.29
C MET A 236 -37.05 16.04 14.43
N GLU A 237 -37.86 17.09 14.25
CA GLU A 237 -37.42 18.33 13.58
C GLU A 237 -36.20 18.94 14.27
N ASN A 238 -36.18 18.98 15.61
CA ASN A 238 -35.03 19.47 16.37
C ASN A 238 -33.77 18.60 16.19
N HIS A 239 -33.94 17.27 16.04
CA HIS A 239 -32.83 16.37 15.72
C HIS A 239 -32.33 16.52 14.29
N LEU A 240 -33.21 16.79 13.32
CA LEU A 240 -32.80 17.06 11.94
C LEU A 240 -32.07 18.40 11.83
N ALA A 241 -32.55 19.44 12.51
CA ALA A 241 -31.87 20.75 12.55
C ALA A 241 -30.46 20.69 13.14
N THR A 242 -30.24 19.84 14.16
CA THR A 242 -28.89 19.65 14.75
C THR A 242 -27.96 18.89 13.80
N ILE A 243 -28.48 17.91 13.05
CA ILE A 243 -27.70 17.21 12.01
C ILE A 243 -27.38 18.16 10.85
N GLU A 244 -28.33 19.02 10.45
CA GLU A 244 -28.09 20.04 9.43
C GLU A 244 -27.00 21.02 9.87
N ASP A 245 -27.03 21.53 11.10
CA ASP A 245 -25.98 22.41 11.65
C ASP A 245 -24.59 21.73 11.68
N ASP A 246 -24.54 20.43 12.02
CA ASP A 246 -23.30 19.65 12.01
C ASP A 246 -22.74 19.48 10.57
N ILE A 247 -23.62 19.30 9.57
CA ILE A 247 -23.25 19.21 8.15
C ILE A 247 -22.85 20.59 7.60
N ASP A 248 -23.51 21.66 8.04
CA ASP A 248 -23.27 23.02 7.59
C ASP A 248 -22.09 23.72 8.27
N SER A 249 -21.53 23.11 9.31
CA SER A 249 -20.29 23.57 9.94
C SER A 249 -19.21 23.83 8.87
N SER A 250 -18.50 24.96 8.96
CA SER A 250 -17.54 25.34 7.92
C SER A 250 -16.46 24.28 7.68
N THR A 251 -16.15 23.51 8.72
CA THR A 251 -15.25 22.34 8.70
C THR A 251 -15.73 21.25 7.76
N THR A 252 -17.00 20.82 7.83
CA THR A 252 -17.53 19.75 6.97
C THR A 252 -17.66 20.19 5.51
N LYS A 253 -18.11 21.43 5.25
CA LYS A 253 -18.16 22.01 3.90
C LYS A 253 -16.78 22.12 3.26
N GLU A 254 -15.78 22.63 3.98
CA GLU A 254 -14.41 22.75 3.48
C GLU A 254 -13.75 21.37 3.27
N MET A 255 -14.10 20.39 4.10
CA MET A 255 -13.64 19.00 3.97
C MET A 255 -14.30 18.26 2.80
N MET A 256 -15.60 18.45 2.58
CA MET A 256 -16.30 17.91 1.40
C MET A 256 -15.79 18.53 0.10
N ALA A 257 -15.53 19.84 0.08
CA ALA A 257 -14.92 20.51 -1.08
C ALA A 257 -13.51 19.97 -1.38
N LYS A 258 -12.68 19.73 -0.35
CA LYS A 258 -11.35 19.12 -0.51
C LYS A 258 -11.40 17.64 -0.90
N ALA A 259 -12.41 16.89 -0.46
CA ALA A 259 -12.62 15.50 -0.85
C ALA A 259 -13.09 15.38 -2.32
N ALA A 260 -14.04 16.22 -2.72
CA ALA A 260 -14.50 16.31 -4.11
C ALA A 260 -13.36 16.72 -5.06
N GLY A 261 -12.52 17.68 -4.66
CA GLY A 261 -11.33 18.07 -5.42
C GLY A 261 -10.34 16.91 -5.62
N ARG A 262 -10.15 16.07 -4.60
CA ARG A 262 -9.27 14.89 -4.69
C ARG A 262 -9.84 13.75 -5.53
N ALA A 263 -11.13 13.45 -5.40
CA ALA A 263 -11.80 12.48 -6.26
C ALA A 263 -11.71 12.89 -7.74
N HIS A 264 -11.90 14.18 -8.03
CA HIS A 264 -11.73 14.72 -9.38
C HIS A 264 -10.27 14.61 -9.87
N GLN A 265 -9.30 14.84 -8.99
CA GLN A 265 -7.87 14.66 -9.28
C GLN A 265 -7.53 13.20 -9.64
N GLU A 266 -8.06 12.23 -8.90
CA GLU A 266 -7.86 10.79 -9.16
C GLU A 266 -8.51 10.34 -10.47
N GLU A 267 -9.71 10.82 -10.77
CA GLU A 267 -10.40 10.57 -12.04
C GLU A 267 -9.58 11.12 -13.23
N ILE A 268 -9.03 12.33 -13.09
CA ILE A 268 -8.15 12.94 -14.11
C ILE A 268 -6.89 12.10 -14.29
N LEU A 269 -6.22 11.69 -13.21
CA LEU A 269 -5.03 10.84 -13.29
C LEU A 269 -5.32 9.46 -13.91
N ARG A 270 -6.52 8.90 -13.65
CA ARG A 270 -6.98 7.66 -14.27
C ARG A 270 -7.19 7.83 -15.78
N LEU A 271 -7.85 8.90 -16.19
CA LEU A 271 -8.05 9.22 -17.61
C LEU A 271 -6.73 9.50 -18.33
N GLN A 272 -5.77 10.18 -17.68
CA GLN A 272 -4.42 10.40 -18.20
C GLN A 272 -3.65 9.07 -18.39
N ARG A 273 -3.71 8.15 -17.42
CA ARG A 273 -3.11 6.82 -17.58
C ARG A 273 -3.75 6.03 -18.73
N SER A 274 -5.08 6.05 -18.81
CA SER A 274 -5.81 5.36 -19.89
C SER A 274 -5.47 5.94 -21.27
N THR A 275 -5.32 7.26 -21.41
CA THR A 275 -4.92 7.88 -22.69
C THR A 275 -3.47 7.54 -23.06
N VAL A 276 -2.55 7.48 -22.09
CA VAL A 276 -1.17 7.04 -22.32
C VAL A 276 -1.13 5.58 -22.80
N ASP A 277 -1.89 4.69 -22.17
CA ASP A 277 -1.91 3.27 -22.54
C ASP A 277 -2.61 3.03 -23.90
N ASN A 278 -3.68 3.77 -24.20
CA ASN A 278 -4.27 3.79 -25.53
C ASN A 278 -3.29 4.30 -26.59
N GLY A 279 -2.48 5.32 -26.27
CA GLY A 279 -1.41 5.81 -27.16
C GLY A 279 -0.33 4.75 -27.43
N LYS A 280 0.07 3.98 -26.40
CA LYS A 280 1.00 2.85 -26.57
C LYS A 280 0.39 1.73 -27.43
N ARG A 281 -0.91 1.49 -27.30
CA ARG A 281 -1.63 0.49 -28.10
C ARG A 281 -1.72 0.91 -29.57
N LEU A 282 -2.12 2.15 -29.86
CA LEU A 282 -2.13 2.71 -31.20
C LEU A 282 -0.74 2.68 -31.85
N LYS A 283 0.33 2.99 -31.10
CA LYS A 283 1.70 2.86 -31.63
C LYS A 283 2.05 1.43 -32.04
N ARG A 284 1.58 0.42 -31.30
CA ARG A 284 1.77 -0.99 -31.66
C ARG A 284 1.00 -1.36 -32.92
N GLU A 285 -0.28 -0.98 -32.99
CA GLU A 285 -1.12 -1.23 -34.17
C GLU A 285 -0.56 -0.53 -35.42
N VAL A 286 -0.06 0.71 -35.30
CA VAL A 286 0.62 1.42 -36.41
C VAL A 286 1.92 0.72 -36.81
N ALA A 287 2.72 0.23 -35.86
CA ALA A 287 3.94 -0.51 -36.17
C ALA A 287 3.63 -1.84 -36.88
N GLU A 288 2.54 -2.50 -36.49
CA GLU A 288 2.07 -3.74 -37.10
C GLU A 288 1.55 -3.51 -38.53
N ILE A 289 0.74 -2.49 -38.76
CA ILE A 289 0.30 -2.08 -40.09
C ILE A 289 1.50 -1.71 -40.97
N LYS A 290 2.51 -1.02 -40.41
CA LYS A 290 3.73 -0.67 -41.14
C LYS A 290 4.52 -1.93 -41.54
N SER A 291 4.59 -2.93 -40.68
CA SER A 291 5.21 -4.22 -40.98
C SER A 291 4.46 -4.95 -42.09
N GLN A 292 3.12 -5.00 -42.02
CA GLN A 292 2.27 -5.61 -43.03
C GLN A 292 2.39 -4.91 -44.39
N LEU A 293 2.50 -3.57 -44.40
CA LEU A 293 2.75 -2.80 -45.63
C LEU A 293 4.16 -3.06 -46.19
N GLN A 294 5.17 -3.27 -45.34
CA GLN A 294 6.51 -3.66 -45.79
C GLN A 294 6.52 -5.06 -46.39
N GLU A 295 5.79 -6.02 -45.81
CA GLU A 295 5.62 -7.36 -46.37
C GLU A 295 4.87 -7.32 -47.71
N LEU A 296 3.76 -6.58 -47.80
CA LEU A 296 3.03 -6.38 -49.06
C LEU A 296 3.87 -5.66 -50.13
N ALA A 297 4.77 -4.76 -49.72
CA ALA A 297 5.70 -4.10 -50.65
C ALA A 297 6.79 -5.04 -51.16
N MET A 298 7.14 -6.09 -50.41
CA MET A 298 8.07 -7.13 -50.84
C MET A 298 7.42 -8.18 -51.76
N ASP A 299 6.10 -8.34 -51.70
CA ASP A 299 5.32 -9.24 -52.55
C ASP A 299 4.83 -8.58 -53.87
N LEU A 300 5.08 -7.27 -54.05
CA LEU A 300 4.84 -6.61 -55.34
C LEU A 300 5.91 -7.07 -56.35
N PRO A 301 5.53 -7.69 -57.49
CA PRO A 301 6.50 -7.98 -58.53
C PRO A 301 7.10 -6.67 -59.04
N ASP A 302 8.42 -6.67 -59.28
CA ASP A 302 9.16 -5.52 -59.82
C ASP A 302 8.39 -4.90 -60.99
N THR A 303 7.76 -3.75 -60.77
CA THR A 303 6.98 -3.05 -61.79
C THR A 303 7.87 -2.45 -62.90
N GLU A 304 9.20 -2.54 -62.74
CA GLU A 304 10.15 -2.31 -63.84
C GLU A 304 10.03 -3.35 -64.97
N ALA A 305 9.40 -4.52 -64.75
CA ALA A 305 9.22 -5.53 -65.78
C ALA A 305 7.99 -5.30 -66.70
N ILE A 306 7.03 -4.44 -66.32
CA ILE A 306 5.79 -4.24 -67.11
C ILE A 306 5.91 -3.07 -68.11
N ALA A 307 6.91 -2.19 -67.94
CA ALA A 307 7.18 -1.10 -68.90
C ALA A 307 8.01 -1.53 -70.13
N ALA A 308 8.38 -2.82 -70.23
CA ALA A 308 9.18 -3.36 -71.31
C ALA A 308 8.41 -4.43 -72.12
N GLN A 309 7.28 -4.07 -72.72
CA GLN A 309 6.76 -4.79 -73.88
C GLN A 309 6.54 -3.80 -75.04
N PRO A 310 7.26 -3.96 -76.16
CA PRO A 310 7.10 -3.13 -77.33
C PRO A 310 6.01 -3.72 -78.25
N GLU A 311 4.95 -2.96 -78.50
CA GLU A 311 4.22 -2.94 -79.78
C GLU A 311 3.84 -1.50 -80.13
#